data_AF-A0A7W1W553-F1
#
_entry.id   AF-A0A7W1W553-F1
#
_cell.length_a   1.000
_cell.length_b   1.000
_cell.length_c   1.000
_cell.angle_alpha   90.00
_cell.angle_beta   90.00
_cell.angle_gamma   90.00
#
_symmetry.space_group_name_H-M   'P 1'
#
loop_
_entity.id
_entity.type
_entity.pdbx_description
1 polymer ?
#
loop_
_entity_poly.entity_id
_entity_poly.type
_entity_poly.pdbx_seq_one_letter_code
_entity_poly.pdbx_strand_id
1 'polypeptide(L)'
;MFLQNELVNPNADVSAILPEIMVAITGIIVMLFDSFVPKQRYITGIISLIGIVFSGILLGLMWGDAPYLTAWSRMIAHDSLRISFSFVFLLVTAMTILISSVWTEREDVPVGEYHCLLLFATVGMMFMASGNDLVVLFLGLETSSLATYVMAGLRKSDLRSNESAMKYFILGSFASAFLLYGMALIYGATGSTNITEIALRIANPNFPALLLVGGAMMIIGFGFKVATVPFHVWTPDVYEGAPTPVTAFMAAGPKSAAFASFVRVFVLGFPLIAGVQASVYLHDSWITALTVMAGLTMTVGNIAAIVQNNVKRMLAYSSIAHAGYALVGFIGAGMATTADKRDAAIASVAFYMLTYAITNLGAFAIVALLGQKNDRRTEFEDYN
;
A
#
# COMPACT_ATOMS: atom_id res chain seq x y z
N MET A 1 33.69 -28.61 14.32
CA MET A 1 32.63 -29.04 15.26
C MET A 1 31.89 -27.86 15.92
N PHE A 2 31.97 -26.63 15.39
CA PHE A 2 31.36 -25.42 15.97
C PHE A 2 30.18 -24.83 15.16
N LEU A 3 29.81 -25.41 14.01
CA LEU A 3 28.76 -24.88 13.12
C LEU A 3 27.48 -25.73 13.08
N GLN A 4 27.41 -26.87 13.79
CA GLN A 4 26.23 -27.75 13.78
C GLN A 4 25.28 -27.54 14.96
N ASN A 5 25.71 -26.86 16.04
CA ASN A 5 24.91 -26.68 17.25
C ASN A 5 24.03 -25.41 17.27
N GLU A 6 24.06 -24.59 16.21
CA GLU A 6 23.21 -23.40 16.08
C GLU A 6 22.23 -23.48 14.89
N LEU A 7 22.01 -24.67 14.33
CA LEU A 7 20.93 -24.88 13.37
C LEU A 7 19.61 -25.01 14.14
N VAL A 8 19.07 -23.88 14.57
CA VAL A 8 17.67 -23.79 15.01
C VAL A 8 16.81 -24.17 13.82
N ASN A 9 15.96 -25.19 13.97
CA ASN A 9 14.98 -25.52 12.93
C ASN A 9 14.21 -24.24 12.57
N PRO A 10 14.20 -23.83 11.29
CA PRO A 10 13.46 -22.65 10.90
C PRO A 10 12.01 -22.86 11.32
N ASN A 11 11.43 -21.90 12.05
CA ASN A 11 10.00 -21.91 12.37
C ASN A 11 9.21 -21.55 11.10
N ALA A 12 9.26 -22.44 10.11
CA ALA A 12 8.63 -22.30 8.81
C ALA A 12 7.15 -22.69 8.93
N ASP A 13 6.38 -21.85 9.60
CA ASP A 13 4.94 -22.02 9.69
C ASP A 13 4.27 -21.49 8.42
N VAL A 14 4.09 -22.40 7.45
CA VAL A 14 3.42 -22.10 6.18
C VAL A 14 1.97 -21.68 6.40
N SER A 15 1.33 -22.14 7.48
CA SER A 15 -0.06 -21.80 7.78
C SER A 15 -0.24 -20.28 7.94
N ALA A 16 0.78 -19.62 8.49
CA ALA A 16 0.79 -18.19 8.73
C ALA A 16 0.74 -17.33 7.47
N ILE A 17 1.03 -17.86 6.27
CA ILE A 17 1.04 -17.13 4.99
C ILE A 17 0.12 -17.77 3.93
N LEU A 18 -0.77 -18.68 4.34
CA LEU A 18 -1.71 -19.33 3.43
C LEU A 18 -2.60 -18.34 2.65
N PRO A 19 -3.13 -17.26 3.25
CA PRO A 19 -3.92 -16.28 2.50
C PRO A 19 -3.15 -15.64 1.34
N GLU A 20 -1.89 -15.28 1.56
CA GLU A 20 -1.00 -14.70 0.56
C GLU A 20 -0.66 -15.71 -0.55
N ILE A 21 -0.35 -16.96 -0.17
CA ILE A 21 -0.09 -18.06 -1.10
C ILE A 21 -1.32 -18.31 -1.98
N MET A 22 -2.52 -18.30 -1.41
CA MET A 22 -3.77 -18.50 -2.16
C MET A 22 -3.95 -17.46 -3.28
N VAL A 23 -3.74 -16.18 -2.97
CA VAL A 23 -3.83 -15.10 -3.95
C VAL A 23 -2.72 -15.21 -5.00
N ALA A 24 -1.48 -15.54 -4.60
CA ALA A 24 -0.36 -15.71 -5.52
C ALA A 24 -0.57 -16.87 -6.50
N ILE A 25 -1.00 -18.03 -6.00
CA ILE A 25 -1.31 -19.20 -6.84
C ILE A 25 -2.48 -18.87 -7.79
N THR A 26 -3.50 -18.17 -7.30
CA THR A 26 -4.62 -17.72 -8.16
C THR A 26 -4.11 -16.84 -9.29
N GLY A 27 -3.20 -15.90 -9.01
CA GLY A 27 -2.57 -15.04 -10.03
C GLY A 27 -1.83 -15.85 -11.10
N ILE A 28 -1.06 -16.85 -10.69
CA ILE A 28 -0.36 -17.77 -11.61
C ILE A 28 -1.36 -18.56 -12.45
N ILE A 29 -2.42 -19.10 -11.83
CA ILE A 29 -3.47 -19.85 -12.54
C ILE A 29 -4.14 -18.96 -13.59
N VAL A 30 -4.48 -17.71 -13.23
CA VAL A 30 -5.10 -16.75 -14.16
C VAL A 30 -4.18 -16.45 -15.35
N MET A 31 -2.89 -16.22 -15.09
CA MET A 31 -1.90 -15.97 -16.14
C MET A 31 -1.74 -17.16 -17.08
N LEU A 32 -1.63 -18.38 -16.54
CA LEU A 32 -1.52 -19.60 -17.33
C LEU A 32 -2.81 -19.85 -18.12
N PHE A 33 -3.97 -19.69 -17.49
CA PHE A 33 -5.27 -19.89 -18.13
C PHE A 33 -5.45 -18.96 -19.34
N ASP A 34 -5.10 -17.68 -19.22
CA ASP A 34 -5.19 -16.71 -20.32
C ASP A 34 -4.27 -17.09 -21.49
N SER A 35 -3.08 -17.61 -21.20
CA SER A 35 -2.14 -18.08 -22.23
C SER A 35 -2.66 -19.28 -23.03
N PHE A 36 -3.48 -20.16 -22.43
CA PHE A 36 -4.01 -21.35 -23.10
C PHE A 36 -5.42 -21.16 -23.67
N VAL A 37 -6.23 -20.25 -23.10
CA VAL A 37 -7.64 -20.04 -23.48
C VAL A 37 -7.97 -18.53 -23.63
N PRO A 38 -7.34 -17.82 -24.58
CA PRO A 38 -7.41 -16.35 -24.67
C PRO A 38 -8.80 -15.78 -25.04
N LYS A 39 -9.74 -16.64 -25.47
CA LYS A 39 -11.09 -16.21 -25.91
C LYS A 39 -12.09 -16.04 -24.75
N GLN A 40 -11.82 -16.60 -23.57
CA GLN A 40 -12.78 -16.62 -22.44
C GLN A 40 -12.39 -15.63 -21.34
N ARG A 41 -12.34 -14.34 -21.70
CA ARG A 41 -11.84 -13.25 -20.85
C ARG A 41 -12.58 -13.11 -19.51
N TYR A 42 -13.89 -13.28 -19.49
CA TYR A 42 -14.70 -13.16 -18.26
C TYR A 42 -14.36 -14.22 -17.19
N ILE A 43 -13.88 -15.40 -17.61
CA ILE A 43 -13.55 -16.50 -16.69
C ILE A 43 -12.36 -16.13 -15.81
N THR A 44 -11.38 -15.38 -16.33
CA THR A 44 -10.23 -14.92 -15.55
C THR A 44 -10.66 -14.07 -14.35
N GLY A 45 -11.68 -13.22 -14.52
CA GLY A 45 -12.27 -12.43 -13.44
C GLY A 45 -12.95 -13.32 -12.40
N ILE A 46 -13.72 -14.34 -12.83
CA ILE A 46 -14.39 -15.28 -11.92
C ILE A 46 -13.37 -16.07 -11.09
N ILE A 47 -12.32 -16.61 -11.73
CA ILE A 47 -11.25 -17.34 -11.03
C ILE A 47 -10.57 -16.43 -9.99
N SER A 48 -10.29 -15.18 -10.37
CA SER A 48 -9.70 -14.19 -9.48
C SER A 48 -10.58 -13.91 -8.27
N LEU A 49 -11.88 -13.70 -8.47
CA LEU A 49 -12.84 -13.47 -7.38
C LEU A 49 -12.94 -14.69 -6.45
N ILE A 50 -12.96 -15.91 -6.99
CA ILE A 50 -12.97 -17.14 -6.20
C ILE A 50 -11.72 -17.22 -5.30
N GLY A 51 -10.52 -16.98 -5.86
CA GLY A 51 -9.28 -16.99 -5.09
C GLY A 51 -9.26 -15.91 -3.99
N ILE A 52 -9.80 -14.72 -4.27
CA ILE A 52 -9.95 -13.65 -3.28
C ILE A 52 -10.90 -14.06 -2.15
N VAL A 53 -12.05 -14.67 -2.47
CA VAL A 53 -13.00 -15.15 -1.46
C VAL A 53 -12.37 -16.23 -0.59
N PHE A 54 -11.66 -17.20 -1.18
CA PHE A 54 -10.96 -18.23 -0.41
C PHE A 54 -9.88 -17.64 0.50
N SER A 55 -9.09 -16.68 0.01
CA SER A 55 -8.11 -15.97 0.84
C SER A 55 -8.79 -15.21 1.99
N GLY A 56 -9.94 -14.57 1.74
CA GLY A 56 -10.72 -13.89 2.76
C GLY A 56 -11.29 -14.84 3.82
N ILE A 57 -11.75 -16.03 3.42
CA ILE A 57 -12.18 -17.08 4.35
C ILE A 57 -11.01 -17.51 5.24
N LEU A 58 -9.83 -17.77 4.65
CA LEU A 58 -8.64 -18.14 5.42
C LEU A 58 -8.24 -17.05 6.43
N LEU A 59 -8.25 -15.78 6.03
CA LEU A 59 -8.01 -14.66 6.95
C LEU A 59 -9.05 -14.58 8.06
N GLY A 60 -10.32 -14.86 7.75
CA GLY A 60 -11.41 -14.86 8.72
C GLY A 60 -11.26 -15.98 9.75
N LEU A 61 -10.80 -17.16 9.32
CA LEU A 61 -10.50 -18.28 10.23
C LEU A 61 -9.32 -18.00 11.16
N MET A 62 -8.36 -17.20 10.69
CA MET A 62 -7.22 -16.74 11.49
C MET A 62 -7.59 -15.60 12.46
N TRP A 63 -8.81 -15.04 12.35
CA TRP A 63 -9.26 -13.95 13.21
C TRP A 63 -9.58 -14.47 14.63
N GLY A 64 -8.89 -13.93 15.62
CA GLY A 64 -9.09 -14.30 17.03
C GLY A 64 -8.11 -15.35 17.56
N ASP A 65 -7.27 -15.91 16.69
CA ASP A 65 -6.11 -16.70 17.12
C ASP A 65 -5.08 -15.81 17.81
N ALA A 66 -4.37 -16.39 18.79
CA ALA A 66 -3.30 -15.68 19.49
C ALA A 66 -2.20 -15.23 18.49
N PRO A 67 -1.58 -14.05 18.69
CA PRO A 67 -0.57 -13.55 17.77
C PRO A 67 0.60 -14.52 17.56
N TYR A 68 0.74 -15.06 16.35
CA TYR A 68 1.91 -15.83 15.92
C TYR A 68 3.09 -14.89 15.61
N LEU A 69 3.62 -14.21 16.62
CA LEU A 69 4.84 -13.40 16.48
C LEU A 69 6.11 -14.26 16.27
N THR A 70 6.00 -15.58 16.34
CA THR A 70 7.13 -16.52 16.29
C THR A 70 7.38 -17.12 14.90
N ALA A 71 6.44 -17.01 13.96
CA ALA A 71 6.56 -17.60 12.63
C ALA A 71 7.67 -16.93 11.79
N TRP A 72 8.37 -17.71 10.98
CA TRP A 72 9.42 -17.27 10.06
C TRP A 72 10.48 -16.42 10.76
N SER A 73 10.97 -16.86 11.93
CA SER A 73 11.94 -16.11 12.73
C SER A 73 11.49 -14.68 13.04
N ARG A 74 10.18 -14.51 13.32
CA ARG A 74 9.52 -13.22 13.60
C ARG A 74 9.45 -12.26 12.41
N MET A 75 9.65 -12.71 11.17
CA MET A 75 9.58 -11.87 9.97
C MET A 75 8.15 -11.55 9.54
N ILE A 76 7.18 -12.39 9.90
CA ILE A 76 5.76 -12.21 9.59
C ILE A 76 5.01 -12.00 10.91
N ALA A 77 4.34 -10.87 11.05
CA ALA A 77 3.43 -10.62 12.16
C ALA A 77 2.05 -11.21 11.87
N HIS A 78 1.42 -11.75 12.90
CA HIS A 78 0.02 -12.13 12.88
C HIS A 78 -0.72 -11.34 13.96
N ASP A 79 -1.33 -10.23 13.57
CA ASP A 79 -2.02 -9.32 14.48
C ASP A 79 -3.21 -8.63 13.80
N SER A 80 -3.99 -7.91 14.60
CA SER A 80 -5.21 -7.23 14.12
C SER A 80 -4.92 -6.20 13.03
N LEU A 81 -3.74 -5.57 13.01
CA LEU A 81 -3.35 -4.65 11.94
C LEU A 81 -3.23 -5.38 10.62
N ARG A 82 -2.50 -6.50 10.57
CA ARG A 82 -2.39 -7.32 9.36
C ARG A 82 -3.77 -7.73 8.85
N ILE A 83 -4.57 -8.36 9.73
CA ILE A 83 -5.82 -8.98 9.29
C ILE A 83 -6.82 -7.92 8.82
N SER A 84 -6.98 -6.81 9.57
CA SER A 84 -7.91 -5.73 9.21
C SER A 84 -7.58 -5.10 7.86
N PHE A 85 -6.31 -4.77 7.63
CA PHE A 85 -5.88 -4.16 6.36
C PHE A 85 -5.92 -5.16 5.20
N SER A 86 -5.59 -6.43 5.42
CA SER A 86 -5.71 -7.47 4.38
C SER A 86 -7.16 -7.61 3.88
N PHE A 87 -8.16 -7.50 4.75
CA PHE A 87 -9.57 -7.44 4.29
C PHE A 87 -9.85 -6.22 3.42
N VAL A 88 -9.29 -5.05 3.73
CA VAL A 88 -9.40 -3.86 2.87
C VAL A 88 -8.79 -4.15 1.50
N PHE A 89 -7.62 -4.79 1.43
CA PHE A 89 -6.96 -5.09 0.16
C PHE A 89 -7.79 -6.06 -0.69
N LEU A 90 -8.27 -7.15 -0.09
CA LEU A 90 -9.12 -8.12 -0.80
C LEU A 90 -10.42 -7.48 -1.30
N LEU A 91 -11.04 -6.61 -0.51
CA LEU A 91 -12.23 -5.86 -0.91
C LEU A 91 -11.92 -4.93 -2.09
N VAL A 92 -10.82 -4.16 -2.00
CA VAL A 92 -10.40 -3.25 -3.07
C VAL A 92 -10.16 -4.02 -4.37
N THR A 93 -9.46 -5.15 -4.31
CA THR A 93 -9.17 -5.98 -5.48
C THR A 93 -10.45 -6.56 -6.07
N ALA A 94 -11.34 -7.11 -5.24
CA ALA A 94 -12.62 -7.64 -5.70
C ALA A 94 -13.48 -6.57 -6.40
N MET A 95 -13.62 -5.41 -5.77
CA MET A 95 -14.37 -4.29 -6.34
C MET A 95 -13.74 -3.77 -7.63
N THR A 96 -12.41 -3.71 -7.70
CA THR A 96 -11.69 -3.30 -8.91
C THR A 96 -11.96 -4.28 -10.06
N ILE A 97 -11.93 -5.59 -9.81
CA ILE A 97 -12.27 -6.61 -10.81
C ILE A 97 -13.69 -6.39 -11.33
N LEU A 98 -14.66 -6.18 -10.42
CA LEU A 98 -16.06 -5.93 -10.77
C LEU A 98 -16.21 -4.66 -11.62
N ILE A 99 -15.61 -3.54 -11.20
CA ILE A 99 -15.64 -2.28 -11.95
C ILE A 99 -15.00 -2.45 -13.34
N SER A 100 -13.92 -3.21 -13.42
CA SER A 100 -13.18 -3.39 -14.66
C SER A 100 -13.87 -4.29 -15.68
N SER A 101 -14.86 -5.10 -15.28
CA SER A 101 -15.55 -6.03 -16.19
C SER A 101 -16.08 -5.34 -17.45
N VAL A 102 -16.82 -4.24 -17.29
CA VAL A 102 -17.36 -3.41 -18.38
C VAL A 102 -16.24 -2.71 -19.16
N TRP A 103 -15.21 -2.23 -18.44
CA TRP A 103 -14.10 -1.48 -19.02
C TRP A 103 -13.21 -2.35 -19.91
N THR A 104 -12.89 -3.58 -19.48
CA THR A 104 -12.01 -4.50 -20.21
C THR A 104 -12.58 -4.92 -21.57
N GLU A 105 -13.90 -5.08 -21.66
CA GLU A 105 -14.58 -5.37 -22.92
C GLU A 105 -14.55 -4.16 -23.87
N ARG A 106 -14.70 -2.95 -23.32
CA ARG A 106 -14.68 -1.70 -24.08
C ARG A 106 -13.30 -1.36 -24.66
N GLU A 107 -12.24 -1.54 -23.88
CA GLU A 107 -10.88 -1.12 -24.26
C GLU A 107 -10.09 -2.19 -25.04
N ASP A 108 -10.56 -3.44 -25.08
CA ASP A 108 -9.87 -4.56 -25.75
C ASP A 108 -8.42 -4.76 -25.24
N VAL A 109 -8.25 -4.72 -23.92
CA VAL A 109 -6.95 -4.92 -23.26
C VAL A 109 -6.68 -6.39 -22.91
N PRO A 110 -5.42 -6.79 -22.66
CA PRO A 110 -5.08 -8.12 -22.15
C PRO A 110 -5.66 -8.39 -20.75
N VAL A 111 -6.84 -9.00 -20.69
CA VAL A 111 -7.63 -9.15 -19.45
C VAL A 111 -6.98 -10.09 -18.43
N GLY A 112 -6.38 -11.20 -18.88
CA GLY A 112 -5.68 -12.11 -17.98
C GLY A 112 -4.41 -11.51 -17.38
N GLU A 113 -3.59 -10.81 -18.18
CA GLU A 113 -2.43 -10.06 -17.68
C GLU A 113 -2.86 -9.03 -16.63
N TYR A 114 -3.95 -8.29 -16.89
CA TYR A 114 -4.49 -7.31 -15.96
C TYR A 114 -4.94 -7.93 -14.62
N HIS A 115 -5.75 -8.99 -14.64
CA HIS A 115 -6.20 -9.66 -13.42
C HIS A 115 -5.02 -10.30 -12.65
N CYS A 116 -4.07 -10.89 -13.36
CA CYS A 116 -2.84 -11.42 -12.77
C CYS A 116 -2.05 -10.34 -12.03
N LEU A 117 -1.84 -9.18 -12.67
CA LEU A 117 -1.14 -8.04 -12.06
C LEU A 117 -1.90 -7.49 -10.85
N LEU A 118 -3.23 -7.42 -10.87
CA LEU A 118 -4.03 -7.05 -9.70
C LEU A 118 -3.81 -8.02 -8.53
N LEU A 119 -3.80 -9.33 -8.78
CA LEU A 119 -3.59 -10.34 -7.76
C LEU A 119 -2.16 -10.28 -7.19
N PHE A 120 -1.12 -10.14 -8.03
CA PHE A 120 0.24 -9.95 -7.55
C PHE A 120 0.42 -8.62 -6.79
N ALA A 121 -0.24 -7.55 -7.23
CA ALA A 121 -0.26 -6.31 -6.47
C ALA A 121 -0.87 -6.52 -5.08
N THR A 122 -1.92 -7.34 -5.00
CA THR A 122 -2.61 -7.71 -3.75
C THR A 122 -1.71 -8.52 -2.83
N VAL A 123 -0.98 -9.51 -3.36
CA VAL A 123 0.03 -10.26 -2.59
C VAL A 123 1.06 -9.31 -2.00
N GLY A 124 1.58 -8.38 -2.79
CA GLY A 124 2.51 -7.35 -2.31
C GLY A 124 1.93 -6.52 -1.16
N MET A 125 0.68 -6.05 -1.31
CA MET A 125 -0.02 -5.30 -0.26
C MET A 125 -0.20 -6.12 1.04
N MET A 126 -0.55 -7.41 0.94
CA MET A 126 -0.67 -8.27 2.11
C MET A 126 0.66 -8.45 2.83
N PHE A 127 1.77 -8.59 2.10
CA PHE A 127 3.12 -8.61 2.70
C PHE A 127 3.52 -7.26 3.32
N MET A 128 3.08 -6.13 2.78
CA MET A 128 3.28 -4.83 3.43
C MET A 128 2.54 -4.74 4.78
N ALA A 129 1.35 -5.32 4.88
CA ALA A 129 0.60 -5.33 6.15
C ALA A 129 1.00 -6.44 7.11
N SER A 130 1.72 -7.48 6.66
CA SER A 130 2.18 -8.60 7.51
C SER A 130 3.66 -8.51 7.90
N GLY A 131 4.48 -7.80 7.13
CA GLY A 131 5.92 -7.74 7.33
C GLY A 131 6.32 -7.14 8.67
N ASN A 132 6.98 -7.94 9.51
CA ASN A 132 7.67 -7.52 10.73
C ASN A 132 9.20 -7.44 10.52
N ASP A 133 9.63 -7.44 9.26
CA ASP A 133 11.01 -7.27 8.83
C ASP A 133 11.05 -6.23 7.69
N LEU A 134 12.02 -5.33 7.73
CA LEU A 134 12.17 -4.26 6.74
C LEU A 134 12.34 -4.81 5.30
N VAL A 135 12.99 -5.96 5.14
CA VAL A 135 13.17 -6.60 3.82
C VAL A 135 11.84 -7.12 3.30
N VAL A 136 11.03 -7.77 4.14
CA VAL A 136 9.69 -8.26 3.75
C VAL A 136 8.79 -7.10 3.34
N LEU A 137 8.81 -6.01 4.11
CA LEU A 137 8.06 -4.80 3.77
C LEU A 137 8.49 -4.21 2.44
N PHE A 138 9.80 -4.11 2.19
CA PHE A 138 10.33 -3.62 0.92
C PHE A 138 9.93 -4.50 -0.25
N LEU A 139 10.04 -5.83 -0.11
CA LEU A 139 9.63 -6.77 -1.15
C LEU A 139 8.13 -6.72 -1.43
N GLY A 140 7.29 -6.61 -0.39
CA GLY A 140 5.84 -6.44 -0.56
C GLY A 140 5.51 -5.14 -1.29
N LEU A 141 6.18 -4.05 -0.91
CA LEU A 141 6.04 -2.74 -1.54
C LEU A 141 6.47 -2.76 -3.01
N GLU A 142 7.63 -3.32 -3.34
CA GLU A 142 8.11 -3.40 -4.72
C GLU A 142 7.24 -4.32 -5.58
N THR A 143 6.78 -5.44 -5.04
CA THR A 143 5.85 -6.34 -5.74
C THR A 143 4.56 -5.61 -6.11
N SER A 144 3.98 -4.86 -5.16
CA SER A 144 2.79 -4.03 -5.41
C SER A 144 3.08 -2.92 -6.43
N SER A 145 4.24 -2.29 -6.32
CA SER A 145 4.64 -1.16 -7.13
C SER A 145 4.87 -1.55 -8.58
N LEU A 146 5.68 -2.58 -8.83
CA LEU A 146 5.96 -3.07 -10.19
C LEU A 146 4.67 -3.49 -10.90
N ALA A 147 3.77 -4.19 -10.21
CA ALA A 147 2.49 -4.55 -10.78
C ALA A 147 1.65 -3.32 -11.16
N THR A 148 1.60 -2.30 -10.28
CA THR A 148 0.85 -1.07 -10.58
C THR A 148 1.51 -0.18 -11.64
N TYR A 149 2.86 -0.17 -11.76
CA TYR A 149 3.57 0.52 -12.84
C TYR A 149 3.21 -0.06 -14.21
N VAL A 150 3.18 -1.39 -14.32
CA VAL A 150 2.78 -2.08 -15.56
C VAL A 150 1.31 -1.80 -15.87
N MET A 151 0.42 -1.87 -14.88
CA MET A 151 -1.01 -1.58 -15.08
C MET A 151 -1.28 -0.12 -15.48
N ALA A 152 -0.50 0.85 -14.98
CA ALA A 152 -0.64 2.26 -15.38
C ALA A 152 -0.40 2.46 -16.90
N GLY A 153 0.44 1.62 -17.51
CA GLY A 153 0.77 1.61 -18.94
C GLY A 153 0.05 0.53 -19.74
N LEU A 154 -1.06 -0.01 -19.23
CA LEU A 154 -1.74 -1.15 -19.86
C LEU A 154 -2.24 -0.82 -21.28
N ARG A 155 -2.62 0.44 -21.53
CA ARG A 155 -3.00 0.92 -22.87
C ARG A 155 -1.78 1.35 -23.68
N LYS A 156 -1.06 0.36 -24.23
CA LYS A 156 0.22 0.55 -24.95
C LYS A 156 0.14 1.55 -26.13
N SER A 157 -1.03 1.70 -26.74
CA SER A 157 -1.27 2.63 -27.86
C SER A 157 -1.63 4.05 -27.43
N ASP A 158 -1.88 4.30 -26.15
CA ASP A 158 -2.23 5.61 -25.61
C ASP A 158 -1.01 6.29 -24.98
N LEU A 159 -0.60 7.42 -25.57
CA LEU A 159 0.53 8.21 -25.08
C LEU A 159 0.33 8.68 -23.63
N ARG A 160 -0.91 8.97 -23.21
CA ARG A 160 -1.20 9.42 -21.83
C ARG A 160 -0.94 8.29 -20.83
N SER A 161 -1.37 7.07 -21.16
CA SER A 161 -1.12 5.88 -20.33
C SER A 161 0.37 5.57 -20.24
N ASN A 162 1.09 5.68 -21.36
CA ASN A 162 2.54 5.47 -21.40
C ASN A 162 3.30 6.52 -20.59
N GLU A 163 2.92 7.80 -20.69
CA GLU A 163 3.50 8.88 -19.90
C GLU A 163 3.25 8.68 -18.41
N SER A 164 2.02 8.31 -18.00
CA SER A 164 1.68 7.99 -16.62
C SER A 164 2.52 6.84 -16.08
N ALA A 165 2.67 5.75 -16.83
CA ALA A 165 3.50 4.62 -16.43
C ALA A 165 4.97 5.03 -16.23
N MET A 166 5.52 5.79 -17.17
CA MET A 166 6.90 6.26 -17.12
C MET A 166 7.15 7.22 -15.95
N LYS A 167 6.27 8.21 -15.75
CA LYS A 167 6.33 9.12 -14.60
C LYS A 167 6.23 8.34 -13.28
N TYR A 168 5.29 7.41 -13.19
CA TYR A 168 5.06 6.63 -11.97
C TYR A 168 6.26 5.74 -11.65
N PHE A 169 6.80 5.04 -12.65
CA PHE A 169 7.97 4.19 -12.50
C PHE A 169 9.21 4.99 -12.08
N ILE A 170 9.56 6.06 -12.79
CA ILE A 170 10.79 6.83 -12.49
C ILE A 170 10.72 7.45 -11.09
N LEU A 171 9.63 8.18 -10.80
CA LEU A 171 9.48 8.85 -9.51
C LEU A 171 9.35 7.81 -8.38
N GLY A 172 8.69 6.69 -8.66
CA GLY A 172 8.54 5.58 -7.74
C GLY A 172 9.84 4.86 -7.42
N SER A 173 10.66 4.54 -8.43
CA SER A 173 11.99 3.94 -8.25
C SER A 173 12.91 4.86 -7.46
N PHE A 174 12.85 6.17 -7.70
CA PHE A 174 13.60 7.15 -6.92
C PHE A 174 13.17 7.14 -5.44
N ALA A 175 11.86 7.20 -5.16
CA ALA A 175 11.35 7.12 -3.79
C ALA A 175 11.69 5.79 -3.10
N SER A 176 11.62 4.67 -3.83
CA SER A 176 12.04 3.36 -3.34
C SER A 176 13.54 3.29 -3.02
N ALA A 177 14.39 4.01 -3.77
CA ALA A 177 15.81 4.12 -3.45
C ALA A 177 16.03 4.86 -2.12
N PHE A 178 15.30 5.96 -1.86
CA PHE A 178 15.32 6.61 -0.54
C PHE A 178 14.85 5.69 0.57
N LEU A 179 13.76 4.95 0.33
CA LEU A 179 13.22 4.00 1.31
C LEU A 179 14.26 2.92 1.65
N LEU A 180 14.83 2.26 0.64
CA LEU A 180 15.78 1.18 0.80
C LEU A 180 17.08 1.67 1.45
N TYR A 181 17.58 2.84 1.05
CA TYR A 181 18.75 3.44 1.67
C TYR A 181 18.45 3.78 3.13
N GLY A 182 17.28 4.34 3.43
CA GLY A 182 16.83 4.59 4.79
C GLY A 182 16.81 3.30 5.64
N MET A 183 16.23 2.22 5.12
CA MET A 183 16.25 0.89 5.76
C MET A 183 17.68 0.38 6.00
N ALA A 184 18.59 0.59 5.05
CA ALA A 184 19.99 0.21 5.17
C ALA A 184 20.72 1.01 6.27
N LEU A 185 20.41 2.30 6.43
CA LEU A 185 20.95 3.11 7.54
C LEU A 185 20.39 2.66 8.88
N ILE A 186 19.10 2.35 8.98
CA ILE A 186 18.50 1.77 10.19
C ILE A 186 19.17 0.44 10.54
N TYR A 187 19.38 -0.44 9.55
CA TYR A 187 20.12 -1.68 9.73
C TYR A 187 21.56 -1.40 10.19
N GLY A 188 22.26 -0.43 9.62
CA GLY A 188 23.61 -0.04 10.06
C GLY A 188 23.65 0.48 11.49
N ALA A 189 22.61 1.19 11.94
CA ALA A 189 22.51 1.74 13.29
C ALA A 189 22.13 0.70 14.34
N THR A 190 21.31 -0.29 13.95
CA THR A 190 20.67 -1.23 14.88
C THR A 190 21.23 -2.63 14.77
N GLY A 191 21.79 -3.04 13.64
CA GLY A 191 22.26 -4.41 13.34
C GLY A 191 21.13 -5.42 13.14
N SER A 192 19.91 -4.98 12.85
CA SER A 192 18.76 -5.86 12.59
C SER A 192 17.82 -5.26 11.54
N THR A 193 17.14 -6.11 10.79
CA THR A 193 16.02 -5.75 9.89
C THR A 193 14.67 -6.07 10.53
N ASN A 194 14.66 -6.85 11.61
CA ASN A 194 13.44 -7.21 12.33
C ASN A 194 12.94 -6.01 13.13
N ILE A 195 11.68 -5.61 12.91
CA ILE A 195 11.09 -4.39 13.45
C ILE A 195 11.00 -4.45 14.98
N THR A 196 10.68 -5.61 15.55
CA THR A 196 10.63 -5.81 17.01
C THR A 196 12.02 -5.66 17.63
N GLU A 197 13.05 -6.24 17.02
CA GLU A 197 14.43 -6.09 17.49
C GLU A 197 14.95 -4.66 17.33
N ILE A 198 14.58 -3.99 16.24
CA ILE A 198 14.91 -2.57 16.04
C ILE A 198 14.29 -1.72 17.14
N ALA A 199 13.01 -1.94 17.48
CA ALA A 199 12.31 -1.20 18.54
C ALA A 199 13.07 -1.27 19.88
N LEU A 200 13.61 -2.44 20.22
CA LEU A 200 14.39 -2.64 21.45
C LEU A 200 15.73 -1.88 21.42
N ARG A 201 16.40 -1.83 20.26
CA ARG A 201 17.71 -1.19 20.12
C ARG A 201 17.65 0.33 19.96
N ILE A 202 16.52 0.86 19.48
CA ILE A 202 16.30 2.31 19.33
C ILE A 202 16.16 3.02 20.67
N ALA A 203 15.78 2.33 21.75
CA ALA A 203 15.67 2.94 23.08
C ALA A 203 17.01 3.49 23.62
N ASN A 204 18.13 2.88 23.21
CA ASN A 204 19.49 3.35 23.54
C ASN A 204 20.39 3.25 22.29
N PRO A 205 20.25 4.17 21.33
CA PRO A 205 20.90 4.04 20.03
C PRO A 205 22.39 4.38 20.13
N ASN A 206 23.25 3.48 19.68
CA ASN A 206 24.70 3.74 19.56
C ASN A 206 25.02 4.80 18.49
N PHE A 207 24.18 4.88 17.44
CA PHE A 207 24.36 5.78 16.29
C PHE A 207 23.07 6.59 16.01
N PRO A 208 22.71 7.57 16.86
CA PRO A 208 21.44 8.30 16.78
C PRO A 208 21.29 9.10 15.48
N ALA A 209 22.38 9.69 14.97
CA ALA A 209 22.35 10.44 13.71
C ALA A 209 21.99 9.55 12.52
N LEU A 210 22.52 8.32 12.50
CA LEU A 210 22.25 7.34 11.43
C LEU A 210 20.79 6.90 11.45
N LEU A 211 20.23 6.71 12.66
CA LEU A 211 18.82 6.40 12.87
C LEU A 211 17.91 7.52 12.36
N LEU A 212 18.22 8.79 12.68
CA LEU A 212 17.43 9.94 12.27
C LEU A 212 17.42 10.14 10.76
N VAL A 213 18.59 10.05 10.13
CA VAL A 213 18.69 10.15 8.66
C VAL A 213 17.99 8.96 7.99
N GLY A 214 18.15 7.75 8.55
CA GLY A 214 17.43 6.57 8.08
C GLY A 214 15.91 6.74 8.12
N GLY A 215 15.38 7.20 9.26
CA GLY A 215 13.95 7.51 9.43
C GLY A 215 13.46 8.59 8.47
N ALA A 216 14.24 9.66 8.27
CA ALA A 216 13.92 10.73 7.31
C ALA A 216 13.78 10.19 5.88
N MET A 217 14.74 9.37 5.43
CA MET A 217 14.74 8.80 4.09
C MET A 217 13.60 7.78 3.91
N MET A 218 13.27 7.02 4.95
CA MET A 218 12.08 6.15 4.92
C MET A 218 10.77 6.95 4.84
N ILE A 219 10.66 8.11 5.51
CA ILE A 219 9.50 9.01 5.38
C ILE A 219 9.35 9.54 3.95
N ILE A 220 10.45 9.83 3.24
CA ILE A 220 10.38 10.21 1.81
C ILE A 220 9.71 9.08 1.01
N GLY A 221 10.15 7.84 1.21
CA GLY A 221 9.61 6.66 0.54
C GLY A 221 8.13 6.40 0.84
N PHE A 222 7.75 6.36 2.12
CA PHE A 222 6.34 6.20 2.51
C PHE A 222 5.49 7.38 2.07
N GLY A 223 6.00 8.61 2.25
CA GLY A 223 5.33 9.84 1.86
C GLY A 223 5.00 9.90 0.38
N PHE A 224 5.89 9.38 -0.48
CA PHE A 224 5.61 9.18 -1.90
C PHE A 224 4.49 8.16 -2.12
N LYS A 225 4.54 6.99 -1.48
CA LYS A 225 3.55 5.92 -1.66
C LYS A 225 2.15 6.31 -1.19
N VAL A 226 2.03 7.08 -0.11
CA VAL A 226 0.73 7.62 0.34
C VAL A 226 0.33 8.92 -0.35
N ALA A 227 1.20 9.50 -1.18
CA ALA A 227 1.02 10.77 -1.90
C ALA A 227 0.80 11.98 -0.99
N THR A 228 1.68 12.16 -0.01
CA THR A 228 1.68 13.31 0.91
C THR A 228 2.51 14.45 0.34
N VAL A 229 2.19 15.69 0.68
CA VAL A 229 3.00 16.87 0.31
C VAL A 229 4.30 16.85 1.12
N PRO A 230 5.50 16.97 0.51
CA PRO A 230 5.78 17.40 -0.88
C PRO A 230 5.95 16.28 -1.92
N PHE A 231 5.77 15.03 -1.57
CA PHE A 231 6.04 13.85 -2.41
C PHE A 231 4.86 13.41 -3.32
N HIS A 232 3.78 14.20 -3.40
CA HIS A 232 2.53 13.92 -4.12
C HIS A 232 2.55 14.21 -5.64
N VAL A 233 3.60 14.83 -6.17
CA VAL A 233 3.62 15.44 -7.52
C VAL A 233 3.30 14.44 -8.64
N TRP A 234 3.58 13.15 -8.42
CA TRP A 234 3.27 12.09 -9.38
C TRP A 234 1.76 11.80 -9.51
N THR A 235 0.98 11.98 -8.44
CA THR A 235 -0.37 11.42 -8.32
C THR A 235 -1.36 11.99 -9.33
N PRO A 236 -1.47 13.33 -9.54
CA PRO A 236 -2.44 13.88 -10.48
C PRO A 236 -2.22 13.40 -11.93
N ASP A 237 -0.97 13.44 -12.40
CA ASP A 237 -0.62 13.06 -13.77
C ASP A 237 -0.77 11.55 -14.02
N VAL A 238 -0.43 10.74 -13.02
CA VAL A 238 -0.55 9.29 -13.13
C VAL A 238 -2.01 8.85 -13.10
N TYR A 239 -2.84 9.46 -12.24
CA TYR A 239 -4.26 9.10 -12.12
C TYR A 239 -5.06 9.53 -13.35
N GLU A 240 -4.70 10.66 -13.96
CA GLU A 240 -5.39 11.13 -15.15
C GLU A 240 -5.12 10.22 -16.36
N GLY A 241 -3.86 9.84 -16.61
CA GLY A 241 -3.48 9.07 -17.79
C GLY A 241 -3.57 7.55 -17.65
N ALA A 242 -3.44 6.98 -16.45
CA ALA A 242 -3.65 5.55 -16.22
C ALA A 242 -5.12 5.15 -16.47
N PRO A 243 -5.43 3.91 -16.84
CA PRO A 243 -6.81 3.45 -16.95
C PRO A 243 -7.66 3.72 -15.71
N THR A 244 -8.93 4.06 -15.89
CA THR A 244 -9.83 4.38 -14.77
C THR A 244 -9.90 3.30 -13.68
N PRO A 245 -10.09 1.99 -13.99
CA PRO A 245 -10.10 0.96 -12.94
C PRO A 245 -8.75 0.79 -12.23
N VAL A 246 -7.64 0.94 -12.96
CA VAL A 246 -6.28 0.91 -12.39
C VAL A 246 -6.09 2.08 -11.43
N THR A 247 -6.58 3.26 -11.80
CA THR A 247 -6.53 4.46 -10.96
C THR A 247 -7.34 4.26 -9.68
N ALA A 248 -8.53 3.67 -9.80
CA ALA A 248 -9.38 3.32 -8.66
C ALA A 248 -8.66 2.40 -7.66
N PHE A 249 -8.00 1.37 -8.18
CA PHE A 249 -7.18 0.45 -7.40
C PHE A 249 -6.01 1.16 -6.73
N MET A 250 -5.24 1.95 -7.47
CA MET A 250 -4.07 2.69 -6.97
C MET A 250 -4.44 3.69 -5.87
N ALA A 251 -5.59 4.35 -6.00
CA ALA A 251 -6.10 5.32 -5.04
C ALA A 251 -6.48 4.69 -3.71
N ALA A 252 -7.00 3.46 -3.72
CA ALA A 252 -7.47 2.78 -2.52
C ALA A 252 -6.44 1.78 -1.96
N GLY A 253 -6.03 0.79 -2.75
CA GLY A 253 -5.30 -0.39 -2.30
C GLY A 253 -3.86 -0.08 -1.87
N PRO A 254 -2.94 0.20 -2.81
CA PRO A 254 -1.54 0.46 -2.48
C PRO A 254 -1.35 1.59 -1.45
N LYS A 255 -2.24 2.59 -1.46
CA LYS A 255 -2.27 3.65 -0.43
C LYS A 255 -2.59 3.10 0.96
N SER A 256 -3.60 2.24 1.08
CA SER A 256 -3.93 1.55 2.34
C SER A 256 -2.79 0.66 2.82
N ALA A 257 -2.15 -0.07 1.90
CA ALA A 257 -1.01 -0.93 2.22
C ALA A 257 0.22 -0.13 2.69
N ALA A 258 0.46 1.02 2.05
CA ALA A 258 1.47 1.96 2.49
C ALA A 258 1.17 2.50 3.89
N PHE A 259 -0.08 2.82 4.23
CA PHE A 259 -0.43 3.21 5.61
C PHE A 259 -0.27 2.07 6.62
N ALA A 260 -0.63 0.83 6.28
CA ALA A 260 -0.44 -0.33 7.15
C ALA A 260 1.04 -0.53 7.53
N SER A 261 1.91 -0.53 6.52
CA SER A 261 3.35 -0.62 6.69
C SER A 261 3.95 0.61 7.38
N PHE A 262 3.43 1.81 7.08
CA PHE A 262 3.87 3.06 7.72
C PHE A 262 3.59 3.03 9.23
N VAL A 263 2.37 2.62 9.64
CA VAL A 263 2.01 2.38 11.04
C VAL A 263 2.93 1.34 11.67
N ARG A 264 3.14 0.19 11.01
CA ARG A 264 3.98 -0.86 11.58
C ARG A 264 5.41 -0.38 11.82
N VAL A 265 6.02 0.29 10.86
CA VAL A 265 7.41 0.75 10.99
C VAL A 265 7.50 1.88 12.01
N PHE A 266 6.68 2.92 11.90
CA PHE A 266 6.90 4.17 12.65
C PHE A 266 6.09 4.30 13.93
N VAL A 267 5.00 3.56 14.11
CA VAL A 267 4.23 3.58 15.37
C VAL A 267 4.61 2.39 16.24
N LEU A 268 4.71 1.19 15.65
CA LEU A 268 5.03 -0.02 16.41
C LEU A 268 6.54 -0.29 16.49
N GLY A 269 7.28 -0.07 15.41
CA GLY A 269 8.72 -0.32 15.34
C GLY A 269 9.57 0.80 15.89
N PHE A 270 9.33 2.03 15.44
CA PHE A 270 10.15 3.19 15.76
C PHE A 270 9.26 4.23 16.46
N PRO A 271 8.72 4.04 17.69
CA PRO A 271 7.56 4.77 18.23
C PRO A 271 7.63 6.30 18.08
N LEU A 272 7.23 6.73 16.89
CA LEU A 272 7.67 7.90 16.13
C LEU A 272 9.05 8.50 16.48
N ILE A 273 10.07 7.71 16.13
CA ILE A 273 11.53 7.90 16.18
C ILE A 273 12.07 8.21 17.59
N ALA A 274 11.87 7.16 18.41
CA ALA A 274 12.45 6.84 19.72
C ALA A 274 11.57 7.06 20.96
N GLY A 275 10.37 7.62 20.81
CA GLY A 275 9.35 7.64 21.87
C GLY A 275 9.55 8.73 22.92
N VAL A 276 8.45 9.08 23.60
CA VAL A 276 8.39 10.13 24.64
C VAL A 276 9.42 9.87 25.75
N GLN A 277 9.76 8.62 26.05
CA GLN A 277 10.68 8.28 27.13
C GLN A 277 12.19 8.35 26.75
N ALA A 278 12.58 8.21 25.49
CA ALA A 278 14.02 8.17 25.12
C ALA A 278 14.56 9.54 24.69
N SER A 279 13.76 10.35 23.98
CA SER A 279 14.11 11.74 23.66
C SER A 279 12.87 12.55 23.28
N VAL A 280 12.30 13.26 24.26
CA VAL A 280 11.10 14.10 24.08
C VAL A 280 11.27 15.07 22.91
N TYR A 281 12.42 15.75 22.84
CA TYR A 281 12.69 16.77 21.80
C TYR A 281 12.67 16.19 20.37
N LEU A 282 13.24 14.99 20.18
CA LEU A 282 13.24 14.35 18.86
C LEU A 282 11.84 13.90 18.47
N HIS A 283 11.11 13.29 19.41
CA HIS A 283 9.73 12.87 19.20
C HIS A 283 8.84 14.05 18.78
N ASP A 284 8.90 15.16 19.53
CA ASP A 284 8.10 16.36 19.25
C ASP A 284 8.46 16.99 17.90
N SER A 285 9.74 16.96 17.51
CA SER A 285 10.20 17.46 16.22
C SER A 285 9.61 16.66 15.05
N TRP A 286 9.57 15.33 15.17
CA TRP A 286 8.97 14.45 14.16
C TRP A 286 7.46 14.59 14.08
N ILE A 287 6.79 14.66 15.24
CA ILE A 287 5.36 14.95 15.32
C ILE A 287 5.07 16.29 14.63
N THR A 288 5.85 17.33 14.90
CA THR A 288 5.70 18.65 14.28
C THR A 288 5.87 18.56 12.76
N ALA A 289 6.94 17.91 12.28
CA ALA A 289 7.18 17.75 10.86
C ALA A 289 6.03 17.02 10.13
N LEU A 290 5.53 15.92 10.72
CA LEU A 290 4.41 15.17 10.16
C LEU A 290 3.09 15.94 10.26
N THR A 291 2.90 16.74 11.30
CA THR A 291 1.72 17.61 11.45
C THR A 291 1.70 18.69 10.36
N VAL A 292 2.84 19.31 10.10
CA VAL A 292 2.99 20.26 9.00
C VAL A 292 2.74 19.56 7.65
N MET A 293 3.30 18.36 7.45
CA MET A 293 3.07 17.53 6.27
C MET A 293 1.58 17.22 6.07
N ALA A 294 0.86 16.81 7.13
CA ALA A 294 -0.56 16.52 7.08
C ALA A 294 -1.39 17.78 6.77
N GLY A 295 -1.08 18.90 7.43
CA GLY A 295 -1.70 20.20 7.17
C GLY A 295 -1.55 20.63 5.71
N LEU A 296 -0.31 20.62 5.20
CA LEU A 296 -0.03 20.93 3.80
C LEU A 296 -0.74 19.96 2.84
N THR A 297 -0.77 18.68 3.16
CA THR A 297 -1.42 17.65 2.33
C THR A 297 -2.93 17.90 2.22
N MET A 298 -3.60 18.22 3.32
CA MET A 298 -5.02 18.59 3.32
C MET A 298 -5.26 19.90 2.56
N THR A 299 -4.46 20.94 2.80
CA THR A 299 -4.61 22.24 2.16
C THR A 299 -4.39 22.18 0.66
N VAL A 300 -3.26 21.62 0.21
CA VAL A 300 -2.92 21.51 -1.21
C VAL A 300 -3.92 20.60 -1.93
N GLY A 301 -4.27 19.44 -1.35
CA GLY A 301 -5.23 18.53 -1.95
C GLY A 301 -6.60 19.16 -2.17
N ASN A 302 -7.16 19.84 -1.15
CA ASN A 302 -8.48 20.46 -1.26
C ASN A 302 -8.49 21.68 -2.19
N ILE A 303 -7.50 22.57 -2.10
CA ILE A 303 -7.45 23.79 -2.94
C ILE A 303 -7.22 23.42 -4.40
N ALA A 304 -6.28 22.51 -4.67
CA ALA A 304 -5.98 22.11 -6.03
C ALA A 304 -7.14 21.34 -6.67
N ALA A 305 -7.93 20.58 -5.90
CA ALA A 305 -9.10 19.88 -6.43
C ALA A 305 -10.16 20.82 -7.03
N ILE A 306 -10.37 22.01 -6.44
CA ILE A 306 -11.40 22.98 -6.86
C ILE A 306 -11.15 23.51 -8.28
N VAL A 307 -9.89 23.66 -8.67
CA VAL A 307 -9.52 24.28 -9.96
C VAL A 307 -9.32 23.27 -11.09
N GLN A 308 -9.57 21.98 -10.85
CA GLN A 308 -9.47 20.97 -11.90
C GLN A 308 -10.70 20.96 -12.79
N ASN A 309 -10.52 20.76 -14.09
CA ASN A 309 -11.62 20.53 -15.04
C ASN A 309 -11.86 19.03 -15.33
N ASN A 310 -10.83 18.20 -15.10
CA ASN A 310 -10.89 16.76 -15.31
C ASN A 310 -11.28 16.06 -13.99
N VAL A 311 -12.29 15.19 -14.05
CA VAL A 311 -12.84 14.46 -12.89
C VAL A 311 -11.82 13.50 -12.30
N LYS A 312 -11.02 12.80 -13.12
CA LYS A 312 -9.97 11.88 -12.61
C LYS A 312 -8.87 12.67 -11.90
N ARG A 313 -8.45 13.80 -12.47
CA ARG A 313 -7.44 14.69 -11.86
C ARG A 313 -7.96 15.33 -10.57
N MET A 314 -9.24 15.71 -10.53
CA MET A 314 -9.92 16.18 -9.32
C MET A 314 -9.94 15.09 -8.23
N LEU A 315 -10.31 13.86 -8.58
CA LEU A 315 -10.27 12.72 -7.66
C LEU A 315 -8.85 12.38 -7.19
N ALA A 316 -7.82 12.64 -8.01
CA ALA A 316 -6.42 12.50 -7.61
C ALA A 316 -6.04 13.48 -6.49
N TYR A 317 -6.43 14.76 -6.62
CA TYR A 317 -6.22 15.75 -5.56
C TYR A 317 -7.08 15.49 -4.32
N SER A 318 -8.31 14.99 -4.50
CA SER A 318 -9.11 14.46 -3.40
C SER A 318 -8.37 13.33 -2.66
N SER A 319 -7.78 12.38 -3.40
CA SER A 319 -6.97 11.29 -2.82
C SER A 319 -5.74 11.78 -2.05
N ILE A 320 -5.13 12.89 -2.49
CA ILE A 320 -4.05 13.56 -1.76
C ILE A 320 -4.59 14.11 -0.44
N ALA A 321 -5.70 14.87 -0.44
CA ALA A 321 -6.31 15.38 0.79
C ALA A 321 -6.69 14.26 1.77
N HIS A 322 -7.25 13.15 1.27
CA HIS A 322 -7.59 11.98 2.07
C HIS A 322 -6.39 11.29 2.71
N ALA A 323 -5.21 11.30 2.08
CA ALA A 323 -3.98 10.87 2.74
C ALA A 323 -3.61 11.78 3.91
N GLY A 324 -3.87 13.08 3.81
CA GLY A 324 -3.73 14.04 4.91
C GLY A 324 -4.63 13.72 6.10
N TYR A 325 -5.90 13.37 5.85
CA TYR A 325 -6.81 12.95 6.92
C TYR A 325 -6.38 11.65 7.61
N ALA A 326 -5.92 10.66 6.83
CA ALA A 326 -5.37 9.42 7.39
C ALA A 326 -4.07 9.67 8.19
N LEU A 327 -3.23 10.62 7.75
CA LEU A 327 -2.05 11.04 8.50
C LEU A 327 -2.41 11.60 9.89
N VAL A 328 -3.55 12.27 10.07
CA VAL A 328 -3.97 12.75 11.40
C VAL A 328 -4.15 11.58 12.37
N GLY A 329 -4.79 10.49 11.94
CA GLY A 329 -4.92 9.28 12.76
C GLY A 329 -3.57 8.62 13.05
N PHE A 330 -2.68 8.57 12.05
CA PHE A 330 -1.31 8.06 12.20
C PHE A 330 -0.49 8.88 13.22
N ILE A 331 -0.55 10.21 13.14
CA ILE A 331 0.11 11.12 14.08
C ILE A 331 -0.49 10.94 15.48
N GLY A 332 -1.81 10.85 15.58
CA GLY A 332 -2.51 10.57 16.85
C GLY A 332 -2.05 9.26 17.50
N ALA A 333 -1.78 8.22 16.70
CA ALA A 333 -1.21 6.97 17.18
C ALA A 333 0.25 7.15 17.66
N GLY A 334 1.04 7.98 16.98
CA GLY A 334 2.39 8.34 17.39
C GLY A 334 2.46 9.13 18.70
N MET A 335 1.48 10.02 18.96
CA MET A 335 1.41 10.83 20.19
C MET A 335 0.79 10.09 21.38
N ALA A 336 0.26 8.89 21.18
CA ALA A 336 -0.49 8.19 22.20
C ALA A 336 0.39 7.79 23.40
N THR A 337 -0.03 8.18 24.60
CA THR A 337 0.70 7.90 25.85
C THR A 337 0.41 6.53 26.45
N THR A 338 -0.63 5.83 25.96
CA THR A 338 -1.04 4.50 26.42
C THR A 338 -1.30 3.58 25.22
N ALA A 339 -1.12 2.28 25.40
CA ALA A 339 -1.35 1.29 24.35
C ALA A 339 -2.80 1.34 23.83
N ASP A 340 -3.79 1.46 24.72
CA ASP A 340 -5.20 1.54 24.32
C ASP A 340 -5.50 2.74 23.41
N LYS A 341 -4.92 3.91 23.71
CA LYS A 341 -5.08 5.11 22.87
C LYS A 341 -4.39 4.95 21.52
N ARG A 342 -3.20 4.33 21.51
CA ARG A 342 -2.46 4.03 20.28
C ARG A 342 -3.26 3.09 19.40
N ASP A 343 -3.78 2.01 19.97
CA ASP A 343 -4.50 0.97 19.24
C ASP A 343 -5.85 1.48 18.73
N ALA A 344 -6.54 2.34 19.50
CA ALA A 344 -7.73 3.06 19.04
C ALA A 344 -7.42 4.01 17.86
N ALA A 345 -6.29 4.73 17.91
CA ALA A 345 -5.86 5.59 16.81
C ALA A 345 -5.49 4.77 15.56
N ILE A 346 -4.78 3.65 15.70
CA ILE A 346 -4.49 2.71 14.61
C ILE A 346 -5.79 2.17 13.99
N ALA A 347 -6.76 1.78 14.83
CA ALA A 347 -8.07 1.33 14.36
C ALA A 347 -8.82 2.43 13.60
N SER A 348 -8.70 3.69 14.01
CA SER A 348 -9.29 4.83 13.29
C SER A 348 -8.70 4.99 11.88
N VAL A 349 -7.39 4.78 11.71
CA VAL A 349 -6.74 4.80 10.38
C VAL A 349 -7.25 3.65 9.52
N ALA A 350 -7.32 2.43 10.06
CA ALA A 350 -7.83 1.27 9.33
C ALA A 350 -9.29 1.46 8.88
N PHE A 351 -10.15 1.94 9.77
CA PHE A 351 -11.54 2.26 9.47
C PHE A 351 -11.66 3.37 8.42
N TYR A 352 -10.83 4.41 8.52
CA TYR A 352 -10.79 5.48 7.54
C TYR A 352 -10.37 4.97 6.16
N MET A 353 -9.33 4.14 6.08
CA MET A 353 -8.89 3.55 4.81
C MET A 353 -9.94 2.62 4.21
N LEU A 354 -10.68 1.86 5.02
CA LEU A 354 -11.80 1.03 4.54
C LEU A 354 -12.92 1.88 3.93
N THR A 355 -13.40 2.88 4.67
CA THR A 355 -14.49 3.76 4.22
C THR A 355 -14.08 4.61 3.02
N TYR A 356 -12.85 5.11 3.01
CA TYR A 356 -12.26 5.78 1.86
C TYR A 356 -12.15 4.86 0.65
N ALA A 357 -11.70 3.61 0.82
CA ALA A 357 -11.62 2.65 -0.27
C ALA A 357 -12.99 2.43 -0.93
N ILE A 358 -14.05 2.20 -0.15
CA ILE A 358 -15.41 1.97 -0.66
C ILE A 358 -15.92 3.21 -1.41
N THR A 359 -15.81 4.39 -0.81
CA THR A 359 -16.30 5.64 -1.42
C THR A 359 -15.54 6.00 -2.69
N ASN A 360 -14.21 5.88 -2.66
CA ASN A 360 -13.35 6.18 -3.80
C ASN A 360 -13.56 5.19 -4.95
N LEU A 361 -13.65 3.89 -4.67
CA LEU A 361 -13.98 2.88 -5.68
C LEU A 361 -15.38 3.13 -6.27
N GLY A 362 -16.36 3.53 -5.47
CA GLY A 362 -17.68 3.93 -5.94
C GLY A 362 -17.64 5.13 -6.90
N ALA A 363 -16.88 6.17 -6.55
CA ALA A 363 -16.69 7.34 -7.42
C ALA A 363 -16.04 6.95 -8.75
N PHE A 364 -14.96 6.16 -8.71
CA PHE A 364 -14.29 5.69 -9.93
C PHE A 364 -15.12 4.69 -10.73
N ALA A 365 -16.03 3.93 -10.10
CA ALA A 365 -16.98 3.08 -10.81
C ALA A 365 -17.90 3.92 -11.70
N ILE A 366 -18.41 5.04 -11.17
CA ILE A 366 -19.23 5.99 -11.94
C ILE A 366 -18.42 6.56 -13.11
N VAL A 367 -17.18 6.99 -12.86
CA VAL A 367 -16.29 7.49 -13.92
C VAL A 367 -16.02 6.42 -14.98
N ALA A 368 -15.78 5.18 -14.59
CA ALA A 368 -15.51 4.08 -15.52
C ALA A 368 -16.73 3.76 -16.40
N LEU A 369 -17.94 3.79 -15.81
CA LEU A 369 -19.22 3.52 -16.49
C LEU A 369 -19.59 4.62 -17.47
N LEU A 370 -19.40 5.90 -17.11
CA LEU A 370 -19.74 7.04 -17.96
C LEU A 370 -18.67 7.36 -19.00
N GLY A 371 -17.41 7.00 -18.72
CA GLY A 371 -16.32 7.18 -19.66
C GLY A 371 -16.55 6.42 -20.97
N GLN A 372 -15.95 6.90 -22.05
CA GLN A 372 -15.93 6.21 -23.35
C GLN A 372 -14.59 5.52 -23.58
N LYS A 373 -14.45 4.86 -24.75
CA LYS A 373 -13.20 4.23 -25.14
C LYS A 373 -12.02 5.22 -25.04
N ASN A 374 -10.89 4.77 -24.51
CA ASN A 374 -9.71 5.55 -24.14
C ASN A 374 -9.93 6.55 -22.98
N ASP A 375 -10.86 6.27 -22.05
CA ASP A 375 -11.19 7.19 -20.94
C ASP A 375 -11.52 8.63 -21.44
N ARG A 376 -12.13 8.72 -22.63
CA ARG A 376 -12.70 9.98 -23.12
C ARG A 376 -13.94 10.33 -22.29
N ARG A 377 -14.30 11.62 -22.31
CA ARG A 377 -15.42 12.18 -21.54
C ARG A 377 -15.22 12.15 -20.03
N THR A 378 -14.09 12.66 -19.58
CA THR A 378 -13.74 12.74 -18.15
C THR A 378 -13.66 14.18 -17.66
N GLU A 379 -14.19 15.14 -18.41
CA GLU A 379 -14.32 16.54 -18.00
C GLU A 379 -15.69 16.75 -17.35
N PHE A 380 -15.82 17.77 -16.49
CA PHE A 380 -17.10 18.03 -15.81
C PHE A 380 -18.26 18.31 -16.77
N GLU A 381 -17.98 18.93 -17.92
CA GLU A 381 -18.99 19.25 -18.93
C GLU A 381 -19.64 17.99 -19.55
N ASP A 382 -18.96 16.84 -19.50
CA ASP A 382 -19.47 15.58 -20.03
C ASP A 382 -20.55 14.92 -19.15
N TYR A 383 -20.77 15.44 -17.93
CA TYR A 383 -21.70 14.90 -16.93
C TYR A 383 -23.03 15.67 -16.86
N ASN A 384 -23.18 16.73 -17.66
CA ASN A 384 -24.43 17.48 -17.86
C ASN A 384 -25.14 17.02 -19.12
#